data_AF-B7PTC7-F1
#
_entry.id   AF-B7PTC7-F1
#
_cell.length_a   1.000
_cell.length_b   1.000
_cell.length_c   1.000
_cell.angle_alpha   90.00
_cell.angle_beta   90.00
_cell.angle_gamma   90.00
#
_symmetry.space_group_name_H-M   'P 1'
#
loop_
_entity.id
_entity.type
_entity.pdbx_description
1 polymer ?
#
loop_
_entity_poly.entity_id
_entity_poly.type
_entity_poly.pdbx_seq_one_letter_code
_entity_poly.pdbx_strand_id
1 'polypeptide(L)'
;MPFVKWTVEPVFISRQPIPPDKNVTDELEASANITLVGTLRQLACLVSVADCIFEGISAECRLIQERSEALRNKLQRCERTVSELNAKAVRIREWPFRIYACVQSAAPRDTAAGANWHSLL
;
A
#
# COMPACT_ATOMS: atom_id res chain seq x y z
N MET A 1 -48.98 15.41 -50.88
CA MET A 1 -49.06 13.93 -50.94
C MET A 1 -48.49 13.37 -49.65
N PRO A 2 -49.16 12.44 -48.95
CA PRO A 2 -48.57 11.78 -47.80
C PRO A 2 -47.58 10.71 -48.30
N PHE A 3 -46.36 10.72 -47.77
CA PHE A 3 -45.34 9.71 -48.11
C PHE A 3 -45.68 8.37 -47.45
N VAL A 4 -45.44 7.27 -48.17
CA VAL A 4 -45.54 5.91 -47.63
C VAL A 4 -44.52 5.77 -46.50
N LYS A 5 -45.01 5.52 -45.28
CA LYS A 5 -44.16 5.13 -44.16
C LYS A 5 -43.89 3.64 -44.26
N TRP A 6 -42.63 3.27 -44.43
CA TRP A 6 -42.18 1.89 -44.33
C TRP A 6 -41.77 1.65 -42.88
N THR A 7 -42.45 0.73 -42.20
CA THR A 7 -42.02 0.24 -40.89
C THR A 7 -41.10 -0.94 -41.15
N VAL A 8 -39.80 -0.77 -40.90
CA VAL A 8 -38.81 -1.85 -41.05
C VAL A 8 -38.59 -2.46 -39.67
N GLU A 9 -38.94 -3.74 -39.51
CA GLU A 9 -38.72 -4.48 -38.26
C GLU A 9 -37.40 -5.28 -38.34
N PRO A 10 -36.62 -5.32 -37.24
CA PRO A 10 -35.34 -6.03 -37.22
C PRO A 10 -35.53 -7.55 -37.20
N VAL A 11 -34.78 -8.28 -38.04
CA VAL A 11 -34.82 -9.76 -38.10
C VAL A 11 -34.15 -10.41 -36.87
N PHE A 12 -33.19 -9.71 -36.26
CA PHE A 12 -32.46 -10.17 -35.08
C PHE A 12 -32.38 -9.08 -34.02
N ILE A 13 -32.60 -9.45 -32.76
CA ILE A 13 -32.41 -8.58 -31.58
C ILE A 13 -31.39 -9.26 -30.67
N SER A 14 -30.35 -8.53 -30.24
CA SER A 14 -29.30 -9.08 -29.36
C SER A 14 -28.68 -10.40 -29.84
N ARG A 15 -28.48 -10.56 -31.16
CA ARG A 15 -28.00 -11.78 -31.83
C ARG A 15 -28.94 -12.99 -31.72
N GLN A 16 -30.21 -12.79 -31.34
CA GLN A 16 -31.25 -13.81 -31.33
C GLN A 16 -32.33 -13.49 -32.37
N PRO A 17 -32.83 -14.49 -33.12
CA PRO A 17 -33.92 -14.29 -34.06
C PRO A 17 -35.25 -14.06 -33.33
N ILE A 18 -36.09 -13.17 -33.86
CA ILE A 18 -37.45 -12.98 -33.34
C ILE A 18 -38.31 -14.20 -33.74
N PRO A 19 -39.03 -14.84 -32.81
CA PRO A 19 -39.90 -15.97 -33.15
C PRO A 19 -40.98 -15.55 -34.15
N PRO A 20 -41.08 -16.16 -35.34
CA PRO A 20 -42.01 -15.74 -36.38
C PRO A 20 -43.49 -16.01 -36.03
N ASP A 21 -43.75 -16.88 -35.04
CA ASP A 21 -45.08 -17.34 -34.64
C ASP A 21 -45.74 -16.47 -33.56
N LYS A 22 -45.01 -15.52 -32.98
CA LYS A 22 -45.53 -14.64 -31.93
C LYS A 22 -45.50 -13.22 -32.47
N ASN A 23 -46.65 -12.56 -32.53
CA ASN A 23 -46.79 -11.13 -32.80
C ASN A 23 -46.19 -10.29 -31.65
N VAL A 24 -44.91 -10.45 -31.34
CA VAL A 24 -44.24 -9.70 -30.28
C VAL A 24 -43.65 -8.44 -30.88
N THR A 25 -44.29 -7.31 -30.61
CA THR A 25 -43.91 -5.98 -31.10
C THR A 25 -42.83 -5.32 -30.24
N ASP A 26 -42.69 -5.75 -28.98
CA ASP A 26 -41.96 -4.99 -27.95
C ASP A 26 -40.62 -5.62 -27.54
N GLU A 27 -40.13 -6.64 -28.27
CA GLU A 27 -38.89 -7.38 -27.96
C GLU A 27 -37.65 -6.47 -27.87
N LEU A 28 -37.60 -5.41 -28.70
CA LEU A 28 -36.49 -4.47 -28.68
C LEU A 28 -36.48 -3.66 -27.38
N GLU A 29 -37.64 -3.21 -26.93
CA GLU A 29 -37.80 -2.47 -25.68
C GLU A 29 -37.46 -3.36 -24.48
N ALA A 30 -37.92 -4.62 -24.50
CA ALA A 30 -37.59 -5.59 -23.47
C ALA A 30 -36.07 -5.85 -23.39
N SER A 31 -35.41 -6.12 -24.53
CA SER A 31 -33.97 -6.37 -24.60
C SER A 31 -33.15 -5.14 -24.19
N ALA A 32 -33.57 -3.94 -24.62
CA ALA A 32 -32.94 -2.69 -24.21
C ALA A 32 -33.06 -2.46 -22.70
N ASN A 33 -34.26 -2.68 -22.13
CA ASN A 33 -34.49 -2.50 -20.70
C ASN A 33 -33.70 -3.51 -19.85
N ILE A 34 -33.65 -4.78 -20.28
CA ILE A 34 -32.81 -5.81 -19.63
C ILE A 34 -31.34 -5.39 -19.66
N THR A 35 -30.87 -4.89 -20.80
CA THR A 35 -29.49 -4.42 -20.94
C THR A 35 -29.21 -3.24 -20.02
N LEU A 36 -30.12 -2.27 -19.92
CA LEU A 36 -30.00 -1.11 -19.02
C LEU A 36 -29.98 -1.52 -17.55
N VAL A 37 -30.86 -2.43 -17.13
CA VAL A 37 -30.84 -2.95 -15.76
C VAL A 37 -29.55 -3.72 -15.48
N GLY A 38 -29.05 -4.48 -16.48
CA GLY A 38 -27.77 -5.16 -16.42
C GLY A 38 -26.59 -4.21 -16.22
N THR A 39 -26.52 -3.11 -16.98
CA THR A 39 -25.47 -2.11 -16.83
C THR A 39 -25.57 -1.37 -15.49
N LEU A 40 -26.77 -1.05 -15.01
CA LEU A 40 -26.96 -0.47 -13.68
C LEU A 40 -26.45 -1.41 -12.57
N ARG A 41 -26.72 -2.71 -12.68
CA ARG A 41 -26.21 -3.71 -11.73
C ARG A 41 -24.69 -3.82 -11.78
N GLN A 42 -24.10 -3.76 -12.98
CA GLN A 42 -22.64 -3.73 -13.13
C GLN A 42 -22.01 -2.49 -12.50
N LEU A 43 -22.62 -1.32 -12.70
CA LEU A 43 -22.17 -0.07 -12.07
C LEU A 43 -22.29 -0.12 -10.54
N ALA A 44 -23.40 -0.65 -10.02
CA ALA A 44 -23.57 -0.84 -8.57
C ALA A 44 -22.50 -1.77 -7.98
N CYS A 45 -22.18 -2.86 -8.68
CA CYS A 45 -21.07 -3.75 -8.31
C CYS A 45 -19.74 -3.00 -8.33
N LEU A 46 -19.46 -2.22 -9.37
CA LEU A 46 -18.23 -1.43 -9.48
C LEU A 46 -18.06 -0.46 -8.30
N VAL A 47 -19.13 0.24 -7.90
CA VAL A 47 -19.11 1.13 -6.72
C VAL A 47 -18.78 0.34 -5.46
N SER A 48 -19.39 -0.82 -5.24
CA SER A 48 -19.08 -1.64 -4.07
C SER A 48 -17.62 -2.11 -4.01
N VAL A 49 -17.02 -2.40 -5.17
CA VAL A 49 -15.59 -2.75 -5.24
C VAL A 49 -14.72 -1.51 -4.98
N ALA A 50 -15.10 -0.35 -5.51
CA ALA A 50 -14.39 0.90 -5.26
C ALA A 50 -14.39 1.26 -3.76
N ASP A 51 -15.53 1.11 -3.08
CA ASP A 51 -15.64 1.35 -1.63
C ASP A 51 -14.68 0.45 -0.85
N CYS A 52 -14.62 -0.84 -1.17
CA CYS A 52 -13.69 -1.78 -0.55
C CYS A 52 -12.21 -1.37 -0.74
N ILE A 53 -11.84 -0.90 -1.95
CA ILE A 53 -10.49 -0.41 -2.22
C ILE A 53 -10.18 0.84 -1.39
N PHE A 54 -11.11 1.80 -1.36
CA PHE A 54 -10.91 3.05 -0.62
C PHE A 54 -10.91 2.84 0.89
N GLU A 55 -11.66 1.88 1.42
CA GLU A 55 -11.58 1.46 2.82
C GLU A 55 -10.18 0.90 3.15
N GLY A 56 -9.65 0.02 2.30
CA GLY A 56 -8.29 -0.52 2.45
C GLY A 56 -7.22 0.58 2.44
N ILE A 57 -7.26 1.48 1.45
CA ILE A 57 -6.33 2.62 1.35
C ILE A 57 -6.46 3.53 2.59
N SER A 58 -7.69 3.80 3.04
CA SER A 58 -7.93 4.64 4.21
C SER A 58 -7.36 4.02 5.49
N ALA A 59 -7.45 2.70 5.65
CA ALA A 59 -6.87 1.99 6.77
C ALA A 59 -5.34 2.09 6.78
N GLU A 60 -4.69 1.86 5.63
CA GLU A 60 -3.23 1.98 5.50
C GLU A 60 -2.75 3.42 5.72
N CYS A 61 -3.47 4.42 5.19
CA CYS A 61 -3.16 5.83 5.44
C CYS A 61 -3.23 6.19 6.93
N ARG A 62 -4.23 5.68 7.66
CA ARG A 62 -4.33 5.88 9.12
C ARG A 62 -3.14 5.27 9.85
N LEU A 63 -2.74 4.05 9.51
CA LEU A 63 -1.60 3.39 10.12
C LEU A 63 -0.29 4.17 9.86
N ILE A 64 -0.10 4.66 8.63
CA ILE A 64 1.04 5.51 8.28
C ILE A 64 1.01 6.82 9.08
N GLN A 65 -0.17 7.45 9.22
CA GLN A 65 -0.33 8.68 9.99
C GLN A 65 0.04 8.47 11.46
N GLU A 66 -0.49 7.42 12.11
CA GLU A 66 -0.19 7.09 13.50
C GLU A 66 1.31 6.87 13.74
N ARG A 67 1.96 6.10 12.86
CA ARG A 67 3.41 5.86 12.93
C ARG A 67 4.20 7.15 12.72
N SER A 68 3.78 7.99 11.78
CA SER A 68 4.43 9.26 11.49
C SER A 68 4.29 10.23 12.66
N GLU A 69 3.14 10.28 13.31
CA GLU A 69 2.92 11.10 14.50
C GLU A 69 3.74 10.61 15.69
N ALA A 70 3.78 9.29 15.92
CA ALA A 70 4.64 8.69 16.94
C ALA A 70 6.13 9.02 16.70
N LEU A 71 6.58 8.95 15.45
CA LEU A 71 7.94 9.34 15.07
C LEU A 71 8.18 10.84 15.27
N ARG A 72 7.24 11.69 14.88
CA ARG A 72 7.31 13.15 15.07
C ARG A 72 7.44 13.50 16.55
N ASN A 73 6.70 12.82 17.41
CA ASN A 73 6.78 13.01 18.86
C ASN A 73 8.15 12.59 19.42
N LYS A 74 8.73 11.48 18.93
CA LYS A 74 10.09 11.06 19.31
C LYS A 74 11.15 12.05 18.82
N LEU A 75 11.01 12.55 17.60
CA LEU A 75 11.89 13.57 17.02
C LEU A 75 11.86 14.83 17.88
N GLN A 76 10.68 15.33 18.23
CA GLN A 76 10.52 16.53 19.04
C GLN A 76 11.12 16.36 20.45
N ARG A 77 11.01 15.17 21.05
CA ARG A 77 11.68 14.87 22.33
C ARG A 77 13.19 14.90 22.18
N CYS A 78 13.72 14.26 21.14
CA CYS A 78 15.15 14.26 20.84
C CYS A 78 15.68 15.68 20.63
N GLU A 79 14.97 16.49 19.84
CA GLU A 79 15.31 17.89 19.57
C GLU A 79 15.38 18.70 20.87
N ARG A 80 14.39 18.56 21.77
CA ARG A 80 14.42 19.20 23.09
C ARG A 80 15.62 18.75 23.91
N THR A 81 15.85 17.44 24.03
CA THR A 81 17.01 16.91 24.76
C THR A 81 18.32 17.45 24.18
N VAL A 82 18.49 17.46 22.86
CA VAL A 82 19.69 17.99 22.20
C VAL A 82 19.85 19.49 22.47
N SER A 83 18.76 20.27 22.46
CA SER A 83 18.82 21.70 22.76
C SER A 83 19.20 22.02 24.22
N GLU A 84 18.85 21.14 25.16
CA GLU A 84 19.14 21.28 26.59
C GLU A 84 20.54 20.76 26.97
N LEU A 85 21.17 19.96 26.11
CA LEU A 85 22.50 19.38 26.38
C LEU A 85 23.59 20.46 26.35
N ASN A 86 24.15 20.77 27.52
CA ASN A 86 25.30 21.66 27.65
C ASN A 86 26.60 20.86 27.81
N ALA A 87 27.41 20.81 26.75
CA ALA A 87 28.67 20.07 26.70
C ALA A 87 29.70 20.48 27.76
N LYS A 88 29.62 21.71 28.30
CA LYS A 88 30.53 22.18 29.37
C LYS A 88 30.10 21.71 30.77
N ALA A 89 28.84 21.33 30.95
CA ALA A 89 28.30 20.89 32.24
C ALA A 89 28.41 19.36 32.43
N VAL A 90 28.56 18.59 31.34
CA VAL A 90 28.66 17.13 31.40
C VAL A 90 30.05 16.73 31.86
N ARG A 91 30.15 16.20 33.09
CA ARG A 91 31.39 15.54 33.57
C ARG A 91 31.57 14.22 32.83
N ILE A 92 32.57 14.16 31.95
CA ILE A 92 32.99 12.92 31.30
C ILE A 92 33.52 12.00 32.42
N ARG A 93 32.84 10.88 32.65
CA ARG A 93 33.42 9.83 33.49
C ARG A 93 34.56 9.21 32.72
N GLU A 94 35.76 9.38 33.22
CA GLU A 94 36.93 8.62 32.81
C GLU A 94 36.70 7.17 33.25
N TRP A 95 36.03 6.39 32.41
CA TRP A 95 35.93 4.96 32.64
C TRP A 95 37.36 4.41 32.56
N PRO A 96 37.87 3.72 33.60
CA PRO A 96 39.11 3.02 33.46
C PRO A 96 38.92 2.02 32.31
N PHE A 97 39.79 2.07 31.32
CA PHE A 97 39.82 1.27 30.08
C PHE A 97 39.71 -0.27 30.26
N ARG A 98 39.51 -0.77 31.48
CA ARG A 98 39.40 -2.18 31.84
C ARG A 98 38.12 -2.88 31.37
N ILE A 99 37.04 -2.18 31.04
CA ILE A 99 35.77 -2.84 30.66
C ILE A 99 35.84 -3.42 29.23
N TYR A 100 36.62 -2.81 28.32
CA TYR A 100 36.81 -3.35 26.96
C TYR A 100 37.66 -4.62 26.94
N ALA A 101 38.50 -4.87 27.95
CA ALA A 101 39.30 -6.09 28.03
C ALA A 101 38.45 -7.35 28.28
N CYS A 102 37.28 -7.21 28.94
CA CYS A 102 36.40 -8.33 29.27
C CYS A 102 35.67 -8.92 28.04
N VAL A 103 35.46 -8.11 27.00
CA VAL A 103 34.84 -8.57 25.74
C VAL A 103 35.85 -9.31 24.85
N GLN A 104 37.14 -8.97 24.93
CA GLN A 104 38.17 -9.59 24.11
C GLN A 104 38.65 -10.96 24.64
N SER A 105 38.51 -11.22 25.96
CA SER A 105 38.94 -12.47 26.60
C SER A 105 38.00 -13.67 26.38
N ALA A 106 36.87 -13.47 25.69
CA ALA A 106 35.95 -14.54 25.32
C ALA A 106 36.29 -15.18 23.95
N ALA A 107 37.30 -14.69 23.23
CA ALA A 107 37.80 -15.33 22.02
C ALA A 107 38.97 -16.27 22.37
N PRO A 108 38.90 -17.58 22.08
CA PRO A 108 40.01 -18.49 22.35
C PRO A 108 41.15 -18.16 21.37
N ARG A 109 42.31 -17.78 21.90
CA ARG A 109 43.56 -17.77 21.12
C ARG A 109 44.48 -18.81 21.71
N ASP A 110 44.62 -19.90 20.97
CA ASP A 110 45.68 -20.87 21.11
C ASP A 110 47.06 -20.19 21.03
N THR A 111 47.97 -20.84 21.75
CA THR A 111 49.28 -20.45 22.23
C THR A 111 50.36 -20.14 21.18
N ALA A 112 51.32 -19.30 21.64
CA ALA A 112 52.77 -19.35 21.35
C ALA A 112 53.24 -18.88 19.95
N ALA A 113 54.40 -18.26 19.75
CA ALA A 113 55.45 -17.69 20.61
C ALA A 113 56.45 -16.95 19.69
N GLY A 114 57.15 -15.96 20.25
CA GLY A 114 58.56 -15.69 19.94
C GLY A 114 58.90 -14.86 18.68
N ALA A 115 59.45 -13.66 18.90
CA ALA A 115 60.89 -13.38 18.72
C ALA A 115 61.15 -11.94 18.22
N ASN A 116 62.09 -11.32 18.93
CA ASN A 116 62.66 -9.98 18.78
C ASN A 116 63.54 -9.88 17.52
N TRP A 117 63.38 -8.82 16.72
CA TRP A 117 64.30 -8.45 15.64
C TRP A 117 64.53 -6.93 15.64
N HIS A 118 65.33 -6.43 16.57
CA HIS A 118 65.99 -5.13 16.43
C HIS A 118 67.49 -5.26 16.74
N SER A 119 68.19 -5.97 15.85
CA SER A 119 69.64 -5.93 15.71
C SER A 119 70.03 -6.51 14.36
N LEU A 120 69.99 -5.66 13.32
CA LEU A 120 70.74 -5.77 12.06
C LEU A 120 70.65 -4.40 11.35
N LEU A 121 71.52 -3.48 11.78
CA LEU A 121 72.23 -2.53 10.92
C LEU A 121 73.71 -2.83 11.09
#